data_AF-A0A948Z7Z4-F1
#
_entry.id   AF-A0A948Z7Z4-F1
#
_cell.length_a   1.000
_cell.length_b   1.000
_cell.length_c   1.000
_cell.angle_alpha   90.00
_cell.angle_beta   90.00
_cell.angle_gamma   90.00
#
_symmetry.space_group_name_H-M   'P 1'
#
loop_
_entity.id
_entity.type
_entity.pdbx_description
1 polymer ?
#
loop_
_entity_poly.entity_id
_entity_poly.type
_entity_poly.pdbx_seq_one_letter_code
_entity_poly.pdbx_strand_id
1 'polypeptide(L)'
;MDWPRKRKFKININKIIQFLTYSDILMMSGWGLVSPILAVFVADQIVGGDVKLVGLSTTVYFIVKCFLQIPVAKWIDGGKGERDDFWVMITGSLLISLSAFLFMWAKLPWHVYAIQVVNGLGGALSYPSWLAIFTRHIDKNKEAFEWSFYFTTVDLGAALAAGLGGFLAVSIGYKFLFCLVGIVSLLGTFFLVGIMDKLKMKS
;
A
#
# COMPACT_ATOMS: atom_id res chain seq x y z
N MET A 1 12.13 34.12 29.93
CA MET A 1 12.14 33.09 28.88
C MET A 1 10.67 32.80 28.57
N ASP A 2 10.09 33.58 27.66
CA ASP A 2 8.65 33.56 27.41
C ASP A 2 8.32 32.41 26.45
N TRP A 3 7.70 31.36 27.00
CA TRP A 3 7.14 30.28 26.20
C TRP A 3 5.95 30.81 25.38
N PRO A 4 5.92 30.64 24.06
CA PRO A 4 4.83 31.17 23.25
C PRO A 4 3.50 30.51 23.63
N ARG A 5 2.50 31.36 23.90
CA ARG A 5 1.12 30.99 24.27
C ARG A 5 0.55 29.93 23.31
N LYS A 6 -0.15 28.95 23.89
CA LYS A 6 -0.84 27.83 23.22
C LYS A 6 -1.66 28.30 22.00
N ARG A 7 -1.05 28.33 20.81
CA ARG A 7 -1.79 28.34 19.54
C ARG A 7 -2.56 27.02 19.48
N LYS A 8 -3.89 27.08 19.45
CA LYS A 8 -4.71 25.91 19.17
C LYS A 8 -4.24 25.32 17.84
N PHE A 9 -3.63 24.14 17.88
CA PHE A 9 -3.12 23.43 16.71
C PHE A 9 -4.33 23.01 15.87
N LYS A 10 -4.72 23.82 14.88
CA LYS A 10 -5.71 23.39 13.89
C LYS A 10 -4.95 22.61 12.81
N ILE A 11 -5.13 21.29 12.81
CA ILE A 11 -4.62 20.41 11.76
C ILE A 11 -5.45 20.70 10.51
N ASN A 12 -4.94 21.56 9.64
CA ASN A 12 -5.49 21.78 8.30
C ASN A 12 -4.49 21.20 7.30
N ILE A 13 -4.94 20.15 6.62
CA ILE A 13 -4.16 19.34 5.67
C ILE A 13 -4.90 19.39 4.33
N ASN A 14 -4.14 19.40 3.23
CA ASN A 14 -4.69 19.35 1.90
C ASN A 14 -5.69 18.18 1.74
N LYS A 15 -6.85 18.45 1.12
CA LYS A 15 -7.87 17.41 0.88
C LYS A 15 -7.33 16.22 0.09
N ILE A 16 -6.42 16.44 -0.86
CA ILE A 16 -5.84 15.35 -1.65
C ILE A 16 -4.98 14.46 -0.74
N ILE A 17 -4.16 15.05 0.12
CA ILE A 17 -3.39 14.32 1.14
C ILE A 17 -4.32 13.54 2.06
N GLN A 18 -5.43 14.10 2.54
CA GLN A 18 -6.37 13.38 3.38
C GLN A 18 -6.91 12.12 2.69
N PHE A 19 -7.31 12.22 1.42
CA PHE A 19 -7.81 11.06 0.66
C PHE A 19 -6.71 10.02 0.41
N LEU A 20 -5.49 10.44 0.07
CA LEU A 20 -4.34 9.54 -0.06
C LEU A 20 -4.06 8.82 1.27
N THR A 21 -4.05 9.54 2.39
CA THR A 21 -3.85 8.96 3.72
C THR A 21 -4.96 7.97 4.07
N TYR A 22 -6.24 8.31 3.85
CA TYR A 22 -7.34 7.39 4.15
C TYR A 22 -7.34 6.13 3.28
N SER A 23 -6.99 6.26 2.00
CA SER A 23 -6.74 5.11 1.13
C SER A 23 -5.65 4.20 1.71
N ASP A 24 -4.51 4.78 2.08
CA ASP A 24 -3.35 4.01 2.52
C ASP A 24 -3.53 3.43 3.92
N ILE A 25 -4.31 4.05 4.80
CA ILE A 25 -4.74 3.40 6.06
C ILE A 25 -5.44 2.08 5.72
N LEU A 26 -6.41 2.09 4.79
CA LEU A 26 -7.11 0.87 4.41
C LEU A 26 -6.14 -0.13 3.75
N MET A 27 -5.34 0.29 2.77
CA MET A 27 -4.39 -0.61 2.10
C MET A 27 -3.38 -1.23 3.07
N MET A 28 -2.76 -0.43 3.94
CA MET A 28 -1.74 -0.88 4.89
C MET A 28 -2.33 -1.62 6.07
N SER A 29 -3.54 -1.29 6.54
CA SER A 29 -4.26 -2.14 7.49
C SER A 29 -4.60 -3.49 6.87
N GLY A 30 -5.06 -3.52 5.62
CA GLY A 30 -5.31 -4.76 4.88
C GLY A 30 -4.09 -5.66 4.89
N TRP A 31 -2.95 -5.16 4.39
CA TRP A 31 -1.70 -5.94 4.38
C TRP A 31 -1.10 -6.16 5.76
N GLY A 32 -1.36 -5.26 6.72
CA GLY A 32 -0.97 -5.39 8.12
C GLY A 32 -1.55 -6.64 8.79
N LEU A 33 -2.75 -7.08 8.38
CA LEU A 33 -3.37 -8.32 8.85
C LEU A 33 -2.51 -9.57 8.55
N VAL A 34 -1.75 -9.57 7.45
CA VAL A 34 -1.01 -10.76 6.99
C VAL A 34 0.49 -10.61 7.10
N SER A 35 1.02 -9.39 7.01
CA SER A 35 2.47 -9.12 6.99
C SER A 35 3.27 -9.85 8.09
N PRO A 36 2.91 -9.79 9.39
CA PRO A 36 3.67 -10.46 10.45
C PRO A 36 3.57 -11.99 10.42
N ILE A 37 2.56 -12.55 9.74
CA ILE A 37 2.26 -13.98 9.73
C ILE A 37 2.38 -14.61 8.34
N LEU A 38 2.80 -13.86 7.32
CA LEU A 38 2.89 -14.35 5.95
C LEU A 38 3.92 -15.48 5.82
N ALA A 39 5.02 -15.40 6.57
CA ALA A 39 6.00 -16.48 6.64
C ALA A 39 5.41 -17.77 7.23
N VAL A 40 4.55 -17.63 8.24
CA VAL A 40 3.83 -18.74 8.87
C VAL A 40 2.82 -19.34 7.90
N PHE A 41 2.07 -18.50 7.18
CA PHE A 41 1.19 -18.96 6.10
C PHE A 41 1.96 -19.79 5.06
N VAL A 42 3.10 -19.31 4.60
CA VAL A 42 3.89 -20.02 3.59
C VAL A 42 4.38 -21.36 4.13
N ALA A 43 4.90 -21.40 5.35
CA ALA A 43 5.37 -22.64 5.97
C ALA A 43 4.24 -23.66 6.19
N ASP A 44 3.06 -23.21 6.61
CA ASP A 44 1.95 -24.08 6.99
C ASP A 44 1.08 -24.52 5.82
N GLN A 45 0.90 -23.66 4.81
CA GLN A 45 -0.13 -23.84 3.76
C GLN A 45 0.45 -24.19 2.39
N ILE A 46 1.74 -23.98 2.17
CA ILE A 46 2.38 -24.24 0.88
C ILE A 46 3.14 -25.57 0.95
N VAL A 47 2.93 -26.42 -0.05
CA VAL A 47 3.63 -27.71 -0.15
C VAL A 47 5.13 -27.47 -0.25
N GLY A 48 5.87 -28.01 0.71
CA GLY A 48 7.32 -27.78 0.82
C GLY A 48 7.68 -26.35 1.21
N GLY A 49 6.75 -25.62 1.84
CA GLY A 49 6.98 -24.26 2.32
C GLY A 49 8.00 -24.23 3.45
N ASP A 50 9.00 -23.36 3.29
CA ASP A 50 10.06 -23.16 4.26
C ASP A 50 10.54 -21.70 4.28
N VAL A 51 11.47 -21.39 5.18
CA VAL A 51 12.04 -20.04 5.31
C VAL A 51 12.77 -19.61 4.02
N LYS A 52 13.33 -20.57 3.27
CA LYS A 52 14.00 -20.31 1.99
C LYS A 52 13.00 -19.84 0.93
N LEU A 53 11.83 -20.49 0.83
CA LEU A 53 10.75 -20.10 -0.07
C LEU A 53 10.26 -18.68 0.26
N VAL A 54 10.05 -18.39 1.54
CA VAL A 54 9.66 -17.03 2.00
C VAL A 54 10.70 -16.01 1.54
N GLY A 55 11.99 -16.23 1.85
CA GLY A 55 13.07 -15.33 1.47
C GLY A 55 13.15 -15.10 -0.05
N LEU A 56 13.17 -16.17 -0.83
CA LEU A 56 13.22 -16.10 -2.29
C LEU A 56 11.99 -15.39 -2.88
N SER A 57 10.81 -15.61 -2.31
CA SER A 57 9.59 -14.96 -2.79
C SER A 57 9.61 -13.44 -2.56
N THR A 58 10.17 -13.00 -1.42
CA THR A 58 10.42 -11.59 -1.14
C THR A 58 11.48 -11.01 -2.09
N THR A 59 12.52 -11.78 -2.43
CA THR A 59 13.49 -11.37 -3.46
C THR A 59 12.81 -11.15 -4.81
N VAL A 60 11.93 -12.06 -5.24
CA VAL A 60 11.17 -11.91 -6.50
C VAL A 60 10.36 -10.61 -6.52
N TYR A 61 9.63 -10.32 -5.44
CA TYR A 61 8.90 -9.06 -5.29
C TYR A 61 9.81 -7.83 -5.49
N PHE A 62 10.94 -7.78 -4.78
CA PHE A 62 11.83 -6.63 -4.84
C PHE A 62 12.53 -6.49 -6.19
N ILE A 63 12.93 -7.60 -6.82
CA ILE A 63 13.50 -7.59 -8.17
C ILE A 63 12.50 -6.95 -9.13
N VAL A 64 11.28 -7.50 -9.22
CA VAL A 64 10.25 -6.99 -10.13
C VAL A 64 9.96 -5.51 -9.85
N LYS A 65 9.79 -5.15 -8.57
CA LYS A 65 9.53 -3.77 -8.17
C LYS A 65 10.67 -2.84 -8.58
N CYS A 66 11.91 -3.14 -8.21
CA CYS A 66 13.05 -2.26 -8.46
C CYS A 66 13.37 -2.09 -9.94
N PHE A 67 13.25 -3.15 -10.76
CA PHE A 67 13.51 -3.07 -12.20
C PHE A 67 12.51 -2.15 -12.92
N LEU A 68 11.26 -2.07 -12.44
CA LEU A 68 10.19 -1.32 -13.10
C LEU A 68 9.93 0.05 -12.46
N GLN A 69 10.17 0.22 -11.17
CA GLN A 69 9.86 1.44 -10.44
C GLN A 69 10.60 2.66 -11.00
N ILE A 70 11.89 2.53 -11.36
CA ILE A 70 12.68 3.65 -11.90
C ILE A 70 12.17 4.09 -13.29
N PRO A 71 11.98 3.19 -14.27
CA PRO A 71 11.34 3.55 -15.54
C PRO A 71 9.99 4.24 -15.36
N VAL A 72 9.15 3.73 -14.46
CA VAL A 72 7.82 4.30 -14.17
C VAL A 72 7.94 5.69 -13.56
N ALA A 73 8.83 5.89 -12.59
CA ALA A 73 9.07 7.20 -11.98
C ALA A 73 9.56 8.22 -13.02
N LYS A 74 10.49 7.85 -13.90
CA LYS A 74 10.94 8.72 -15.00
C LYS A 74 9.81 9.10 -15.95
N TRP A 75 8.87 8.19 -16.20
CA TRP A 75 7.71 8.45 -17.04
C TRP A 75 6.72 9.43 -16.37
N ILE A 76 6.47 9.25 -15.07
CA ILE A 76 5.65 10.15 -14.23
C ILE A 76 6.24 11.58 -14.19
N ASP A 77 7.55 11.69 -13.97
CA ASP A 77 8.23 12.99 -13.93
C ASP A 77 8.32 13.65 -15.32
N GLY A 78 8.16 12.89 -16.40
CA GLY A 78 8.24 13.33 -17.79
C GLY A 78 7.09 14.22 -18.28
N GLY A 79 6.06 14.48 -17.46
CA GLY A 79 5.22 15.67 -17.62
C GLY A 79 3.92 15.54 -18.43
N LYS A 80 3.11 14.50 -18.19
CA LYS A 80 1.78 14.36 -18.82
C LYS A 80 0.59 14.86 -17.98
N GLY A 81 0.84 15.37 -16.78
CA GLY A 81 -0.19 15.82 -15.84
C GLY A 81 -0.61 14.74 -14.85
N GLU A 82 -1.32 15.15 -13.80
CA GLU A 82 -1.60 14.28 -12.63
C GLU A 82 -2.62 13.16 -12.92
N ARG A 83 -3.32 13.23 -14.05
CA ARG A 83 -4.30 12.23 -14.46
C ARG A 83 -3.65 10.89 -14.81
N ASP A 84 -2.53 10.93 -15.53
CA ASP A 84 -1.78 9.74 -15.90
C ASP A 84 -1.18 9.08 -14.65
N ASP A 85 -0.58 9.90 -13.77
CA ASP A 85 -0.05 9.45 -12.48
C ASP A 85 -1.13 8.76 -11.64
N PHE A 86 -2.34 9.33 -11.62
CA PHE A 86 -3.50 8.78 -10.93
C PHE A 86 -3.89 7.40 -11.46
N TRP A 87 -4.00 7.21 -12.78
CA TRP A 87 -4.37 5.91 -13.34
C TRP A 87 -3.28 4.85 -13.14
N VAL A 88 -2.01 5.25 -13.19
CA VAL A 88 -0.89 4.35 -12.84
C VAL A 88 -0.96 3.95 -11.37
N MET A 89 -1.25 4.90 -10.46
CA MET A 89 -1.47 4.61 -9.05
C MET A 89 -2.60 3.62 -8.84
N ILE A 90 -3.79 3.88 -9.40
CA ILE A 90 -4.97 3.00 -9.30
C ILE A 90 -4.64 1.60 -9.83
N THR A 91 -4.01 1.50 -11.01
CA THR A 91 -3.66 0.21 -11.61
C THR A 91 -2.69 -0.56 -10.71
N GLY A 92 -1.69 0.13 -10.15
CA GLY A 92 -0.77 -0.45 -9.18
C GLY A 92 -1.47 -0.97 -7.92
N SER A 93 -2.33 -0.15 -7.33
CA SER A 93 -3.11 -0.50 -6.13
C SER A 93 -4.07 -1.66 -6.37
N LEU A 94 -4.68 -1.74 -7.56
CA LEU A 94 -5.52 -2.88 -7.96
C LEU A 94 -4.71 -4.17 -8.09
N LEU A 95 -3.51 -4.13 -8.67
CA LEU A 95 -2.62 -5.30 -8.76
C LEU A 95 -2.14 -5.76 -7.37
N ILE A 96 -1.81 -4.82 -6.48
CA ILE A 96 -1.50 -5.12 -5.08
C ILE A 96 -2.71 -5.83 -4.44
N SER A 97 -3.91 -5.27 -4.57
CA SER A 97 -5.12 -5.86 -3.98
C SER A 97 -5.44 -7.24 -4.56
N LEU A 98 -5.25 -7.41 -5.88
CA LEU A 98 -5.39 -8.70 -6.57
C LEU A 98 -4.44 -9.76 -6.00
N SER A 99 -3.20 -9.39 -5.70
CA SER A 99 -2.21 -10.32 -5.15
C SER A 99 -2.66 -10.94 -3.82
N ALA A 100 -3.37 -10.18 -2.97
CA ALA A 100 -3.96 -10.70 -1.74
C ALA A 100 -5.02 -11.78 -2.02
N PHE A 101 -5.92 -11.55 -2.99
CA PHE A 101 -6.89 -12.58 -3.37
C PHE A 101 -6.21 -13.82 -3.93
N LEU A 102 -5.18 -13.68 -4.76
CA LEU A 102 -4.48 -14.82 -5.35
C LEU A 102 -3.88 -15.77 -4.29
N PHE A 103 -3.47 -15.24 -3.13
CA PHE A 103 -2.98 -16.06 -2.01
C PHE A 103 -4.04 -17.04 -1.45
N MET A 104 -5.33 -16.77 -1.62
CA MET A 104 -6.41 -17.68 -1.20
C MET A 104 -6.35 -19.06 -1.87
N TRP A 105 -5.70 -19.15 -3.03
CA TRP A 105 -5.55 -20.37 -3.81
C TRP A 105 -4.09 -20.85 -3.90
N ALA A 106 -3.18 -20.22 -3.16
CA ALA A 106 -1.78 -20.63 -3.13
C ALA A 106 -1.63 -21.98 -2.41
N LYS A 107 -0.91 -22.91 -3.03
CA LYS A 107 -0.66 -24.28 -2.54
C LYS A 107 0.72 -24.79 -2.93
N LEU A 108 1.28 -24.29 -4.03
CA LEU A 108 2.58 -24.68 -4.55
C LEU A 108 3.57 -23.51 -4.48
N PRO A 109 4.89 -23.77 -4.37
CA PRO A 109 5.90 -22.72 -4.32
C PRO A 109 5.82 -21.70 -5.45
N TRP A 110 5.53 -22.16 -6.67
CA TRP A 110 5.43 -21.26 -7.83
C TRP A 110 4.21 -20.34 -7.77
N HIS A 111 3.14 -20.69 -7.04
CA HIS A 111 2.02 -19.77 -6.79
C HIS A 111 2.52 -18.55 -6.04
N VAL A 112 3.31 -18.76 -4.97
CA VAL A 112 3.87 -17.67 -4.15
C VAL A 112 4.76 -16.76 -4.98
N TYR A 113 5.64 -17.33 -5.82
CA TYR A 113 6.47 -16.53 -6.73
C TYR A 113 5.64 -15.72 -7.73
N ALA A 114 4.66 -16.34 -8.39
CA ALA A 114 3.79 -15.66 -9.35
C ALA A 114 3.00 -14.51 -8.69
N ILE A 115 2.49 -14.73 -7.47
CA ILE A 115 1.79 -13.71 -6.70
C ILE A 115 2.72 -12.55 -6.34
N GLN A 116 3.97 -12.84 -5.96
CA GLN A 116 4.97 -11.81 -5.67
C GLN A 116 5.41 -11.03 -6.91
N VAL A 117 5.37 -11.63 -8.10
CA VAL A 117 5.50 -10.89 -9.36
C VAL A 117 4.35 -9.89 -9.51
N VAL A 118 3.10 -10.33 -9.37
CA VAL A 118 1.91 -9.45 -9.46
C VAL A 118 1.98 -8.31 -8.43
N ASN A 119 2.34 -8.63 -7.18
CA ASN A 119 2.50 -7.65 -6.13
C ASN A 119 3.65 -6.67 -6.42
N GLY A 120 4.78 -7.17 -6.94
CA GLY A 120 5.93 -6.36 -7.33
C GLY A 120 5.62 -5.41 -8.48
N LEU A 121 4.87 -5.87 -9.50
CA LEU A 121 4.32 -5.03 -10.57
C LEU A 121 3.43 -3.93 -10.00
N GLY A 122 2.50 -4.31 -9.11
CA GLY A 122 1.60 -3.36 -8.46
C GLY A 122 2.36 -2.30 -7.66
N GLY A 123 3.36 -2.70 -6.88
CA GLY A 123 4.24 -1.80 -6.16
C GLY A 123 5.04 -0.86 -7.08
N ALA A 124 5.60 -1.37 -8.18
CA ALA A 124 6.37 -0.57 -9.13
C ALA A 124 5.55 0.57 -9.75
N LEU A 125 4.24 0.38 -9.91
CA LEU A 125 3.31 1.39 -10.42
C LEU A 125 2.81 2.30 -9.30
N SER A 126 2.31 1.71 -8.21
CA SER A 126 1.62 2.44 -7.15
C SER A 126 2.52 3.40 -6.39
N TYR A 127 3.71 2.95 -5.96
CA TYR A 127 4.56 3.74 -5.08
C TYR A 127 5.08 5.05 -5.71
N PRO A 128 5.71 5.05 -6.90
CA PRO A 128 6.22 6.29 -7.47
C PRO A 128 5.09 7.28 -7.82
N SER A 129 3.94 6.78 -8.31
CA SER A 129 2.79 7.65 -8.58
C SER A 129 2.22 8.28 -7.33
N TRP A 130 2.04 7.48 -6.27
CA TRP A 130 1.54 7.97 -5.00
C TRP A 130 2.50 9.02 -4.40
N LEU A 131 3.80 8.75 -4.41
CA LEU A 131 4.83 9.69 -3.92
C LEU A 131 4.80 11.01 -4.69
N ALA A 132 4.67 10.95 -6.03
CA ALA A 132 4.60 12.14 -6.88
C ALA A 132 3.36 12.98 -6.57
N ILE A 133 2.18 12.36 -6.50
CA ILE A 133 0.92 13.07 -6.20
C ILE A 133 0.95 13.63 -4.78
N PHE A 134 1.34 12.84 -3.78
CA PHE A 134 1.40 13.28 -2.39
C PHE A 134 2.32 14.50 -2.25
N THR A 135 3.55 14.40 -2.76
CA THR A 135 4.56 15.46 -2.62
C THR A 135 4.15 16.76 -3.31
N ARG A 136 3.49 16.69 -4.47
CA ARG A 136 2.98 17.90 -5.18
C ARG A 136 1.88 18.63 -4.42
N HIS A 137 1.19 17.93 -3.51
CA HIS A 137 0.06 18.47 -2.76
C HIS A 137 0.39 18.86 -1.32
N ILE A 138 1.65 18.69 -0.91
CA ILE A 138 2.12 19.13 0.40
C ILE A 138 1.99 20.65 0.52
N ASP A 139 1.41 21.08 1.63
CA ASP A 139 1.34 22.50 1.98
C ASP A 139 2.75 23.05 2.22
N LYS A 140 3.05 24.22 1.64
CA LYS A 140 4.36 24.87 1.73
C LYS A 140 4.81 25.02 3.20
N ASN A 141 6.05 24.60 3.50
CA ASN A 141 6.65 24.60 4.84
C ASN A 141 5.97 23.64 5.85
N LYS A 142 5.17 22.67 5.39
CA LYS A 142 4.56 21.63 6.21
C LYS A 142 4.99 20.22 5.83
N GLU A 143 6.04 20.07 5.04
CA GLU A 143 6.54 18.81 4.50
C GLU A 143 6.74 17.78 5.63
N ALA A 144 7.50 18.13 6.66
CA ALA A 144 7.74 17.25 7.79
C ALA A 144 6.46 16.88 8.55
N PHE A 145 5.56 17.85 8.74
CA PHE A 145 4.31 17.64 9.48
C PHE A 145 3.35 16.72 8.72
N GLU A 146 3.12 16.95 7.42
CA GLU A 146 2.17 16.17 6.64
C GLU A 146 2.66 14.74 6.36
N TRP A 147 3.96 14.55 6.13
CA TRP A 147 4.57 13.21 6.12
C TRP A 147 4.44 12.51 7.48
N SER A 148 4.73 13.21 8.58
CA SER A 148 4.61 12.60 9.92
C SER A 148 3.16 12.24 10.25
N PHE A 149 2.21 13.09 9.87
CA PHE A 149 0.78 12.82 10.02
C PHE A 149 0.37 11.58 9.21
N TYR A 150 0.81 11.50 7.95
CA TYR A 150 0.59 10.34 7.09
C TYR A 150 1.11 9.05 7.74
N PHE A 151 2.41 8.98 8.05
CA PHE A 151 3.03 7.78 8.61
C PHE A 151 2.40 7.39 9.95
N THR A 152 2.20 8.35 10.87
CA THR A 152 1.59 8.06 12.17
C THR A 152 0.21 7.45 12.02
N THR A 153 -0.62 7.98 11.12
CA THR A 153 -2.00 7.50 10.96
C THR A 153 -2.04 6.13 10.28
N VAL A 154 -1.19 5.91 9.28
CA VAL A 154 -1.08 4.63 8.56
C VAL A 154 -0.51 3.53 9.47
N ASP A 155 0.55 3.83 10.21
CA ASP A 155 1.20 2.88 11.12
C ASP A 155 0.27 2.47 12.27
N LEU A 156 -0.54 3.39 12.80
CA LEU A 156 -1.58 3.05 13.78
C LEU A 156 -2.60 2.07 13.19
N GLY A 157 -3.03 2.28 11.94
CA GLY A 157 -3.90 1.36 11.23
C GLY A 157 -3.26 -0.02 11.03
N ALA A 158 -2.00 -0.06 10.62
CA ALA A 158 -1.25 -1.29 10.41
C ALA A 158 -0.99 -2.05 11.71
N ALA A 159 -0.67 -1.35 12.80
CA ALA A 159 -0.42 -1.95 14.12
C ALA A 159 -1.66 -2.64 14.69
N LEU A 160 -2.83 -1.99 14.62
CA LEU A 160 -4.10 -2.59 15.03
C LEU A 160 -4.43 -3.83 14.18
N ALA A 161 -4.21 -3.72 12.87
CA ALA A 161 -4.43 -4.82 11.95
C ALA A 161 -3.50 -6.02 12.22
N ALA A 162 -2.22 -5.78 12.51
CA ALA A 162 -1.25 -6.84 12.79
C ALA A 162 -1.68 -7.74 13.96
N GLY A 163 -2.17 -7.15 15.06
CA GLY A 163 -2.70 -7.90 16.20
C GLY A 163 -3.95 -8.71 15.84
N LEU A 164 -4.89 -8.11 15.09
CA LEU A 164 -6.11 -8.77 14.66
C LEU A 164 -5.84 -9.92 13.67
N GLY A 165 -4.86 -9.73 12.78
CA GLY A 165 -4.49 -10.67 11.74
C GLY A 165 -4.07 -12.03 12.27
N GLY A 166 -3.19 -12.04 13.29
CA GLY A 166 -2.77 -13.27 13.96
C GLY A 166 -3.94 -14.01 14.61
N PHE A 167 -4.85 -13.29 15.28
CA PHE A 167 -6.05 -13.88 15.87
C PHE A 167 -6.99 -14.50 14.83
N LEU A 168 -7.25 -13.78 13.73
CA LEU A 168 -8.13 -14.26 12.65
C LEU A 168 -7.54 -15.45 11.90
N ALA A 169 -6.22 -15.49 11.70
CA ALA A 169 -5.55 -16.62 11.07
C ALA A 169 -5.75 -17.92 11.86
N VAL A 170 -5.63 -17.87 13.19
CA VAL A 170 -5.79 -19.05 14.06
C VAL A 170 -7.25 -19.46 14.20
N SER A 171 -8.17 -18.50 14.31
CA SER A 171 -9.59 -18.78 14.60
C SER A 171 -10.45 -19.10 13.37
N ILE A 172 -10.20 -18.43 12.24
CA ILE A 172 -11.04 -18.55 11.02
C ILE A 172 -10.24 -19.14 9.84
N GLY A 173 -8.93 -18.94 9.82
CA GLY A 173 -8.03 -19.49 8.80
C GLY A 173 -7.58 -18.48 7.74
N TYR A 174 -6.48 -18.82 7.06
CA TYR A 174 -5.80 -17.94 6.10
C TYR A 174 -6.65 -17.54 4.89
N LYS A 175 -7.51 -18.43 4.38
CA LYS A 175 -8.33 -18.13 3.20
C LYS A 175 -9.29 -16.97 3.46
N PHE A 176 -9.95 -16.94 4.63
CA PHE A 176 -10.79 -15.81 5.03
C PHE A 176 -9.95 -14.55 5.21
N LEU A 177 -8.78 -14.68 5.83
CA LEU A 177 -7.89 -13.56 6.08
C LEU A 177 -7.43 -12.88 4.79
N PHE A 178 -6.98 -13.64 3.80
CA PHE A 178 -6.57 -13.08 2.50
C PHE A 178 -7.74 -12.46 1.73
N CYS A 179 -8.95 -13.02 1.86
CA CYS A 179 -10.16 -12.39 1.32
C CYS A 179 -10.42 -11.02 1.98
N LEU A 180 -10.29 -10.93 3.30
CA LEU A 180 -10.44 -9.69 4.04
C LEU A 180 -9.37 -8.66 3.64
N VAL A 181 -8.10 -9.08 3.52
CA VAL A 181 -7.00 -8.23 3.04
C VAL A 181 -7.31 -7.67 1.65
N GLY A 182 -7.76 -8.51 0.73
CA GLY A 182 -8.14 -8.12 -0.62
C GLY A 182 -9.31 -7.13 -0.64
N ILE A 183 -10.36 -7.36 0.14
CA ILE A 183 -11.52 -6.46 0.22
C ILE A 183 -11.11 -5.10 0.80
N VAL A 184 -10.38 -5.09 1.92
CA VAL A 184 -9.97 -3.85 2.59
C VAL A 184 -9.01 -3.04 1.70
N SER A 185 -8.07 -3.69 1.03
CA SER A 185 -7.15 -3.02 0.08
C SER A 185 -7.87 -2.51 -1.18
N LEU A 186 -8.87 -3.24 -1.69
CA LEU A 186 -9.73 -2.74 -2.77
C LEU A 186 -10.53 -1.52 -2.31
N LEU A 187 -11.10 -1.52 -1.11
CA LEU A 187 -11.81 -0.36 -0.56
C LEU A 187 -10.88 0.87 -0.45
N GLY A 188 -9.63 0.68 -0.01
CA GLY A 188 -8.61 1.74 -0.05
C GLY A 188 -8.39 2.27 -1.46
N THR A 189 -8.21 1.37 -2.42
CA THR A 189 -8.05 1.72 -3.84
C THR A 189 -9.26 2.49 -4.40
N PHE A 190 -10.49 2.08 -4.07
CA PHE A 190 -11.70 2.80 -4.48
C PHE A 190 -11.80 4.18 -3.85
N PHE A 191 -11.28 4.35 -2.63
CA PHE A 191 -11.27 5.65 -1.96
C PHE A 191 -10.45 6.70 -2.72
N LEU A 192 -9.40 6.27 -3.41
CA LEU A 192 -8.59 7.14 -4.28
C LEU A 192 -9.41 7.78 -5.40
N VAL A 193 -10.51 7.17 -5.87
CA VAL A 193 -11.37 7.77 -6.92
C VAL A 193 -11.88 9.16 -6.50
N GLY A 194 -12.05 9.42 -5.19
CA GLY A 194 -12.47 10.72 -4.67
C GLY A 194 -11.49 11.88 -4.84
N ILE A 195 -10.26 11.64 -5.35
CA ILE A 195 -9.33 12.71 -5.75
C ILE A 195 -9.34 12.99 -7.26
N MET A 196 -9.95 12.13 -8.08
CA MET A 196 -9.92 12.25 -9.54
C MET A 196 -10.35 13.64 -10.03
N ASP A 197 -11.45 14.18 -9.49
CA ASP A 197 -11.98 15.49 -9.86
C ASP A 197 -11.21 16.68 -9.25
N LYS A 198 -10.30 16.40 -8.30
CA LYS A 198 -9.52 17.42 -7.57
C LYS A 198 -8.12 17.60 -8.11
N LEU A 199 -7.60 16.62 -8.86
CA LEU A 199 -6.30 16.70 -9.51
C LEU A 199 -6.36 17.70 -10.67
N LYS A 200 -5.26 18.42 -10.90
CA LYS A 200 -5.19 19.38 -12.02
C LYS A 200 -5.11 18.61 -13.33
N MET A 201 -6.28 18.28 -13.89
CA MET A 201 -6.38 17.69 -15.22
C MET A 201 -6.03 18.76 -16.26
N LYS A 202 -4.76 18.84 -16.65
CA LYS A 202 -4.40 19.49 -17.91
C LYS A 202 -4.88 18.58 -19.04
N SER A 203 -5.74 19.11 -19.92
CA SER A 203 -6.11 18.47 -21.19
C SER A 203 -4.91 18.42 -22.13
#